data_AF-A0A7S0TZD0-F1
#
_entry.id   AF-A0A7S0TZD0-F1
#
_cell.length_a   1.000
_cell.length_b   1.000
_cell.length_c   1.000
_cell.angle_alpha   90.00
_cell.angle_beta   90.00
_cell.angle_gamma   90.00
#
_symmetry.space_group_name_H-M   'P 1'
#
loop_
_entity.id
_entity.type
_entity.pdbx_description
1 polymer ?
#
loop_
_entity_poly.entity_id
_entity_poly.type
_entity_poly.pdbx_seq_one_letter_code
_entity_poly.pdbx_strand_id
1 'polypeptide(L)'
;MDCLLKREWGSLSQQARTECAPMGASSAWQLGNFDDLTGYIGLLQPHTVDDCFFRALRCVHSGRLDRGEKMLDEVRAALDAEITPLLREGYERAYPSIVKSQQVAELEEALNHRRLLRDGACAPGGPEEIALGRMWYDRLR
;
A
#
# COMPACT_ATOMS: atom_id res chain seq x y z
N MET A 1 4.83 8.89 -16.50
CA MET A 1 4.05 9.89 -15.74
C MET A 1 4.88 10.52 -14.62
N ASP A 2 5.58 9.73 -13.80
CA ASP A 2 6.36 10.22 -12.63
C ASP A 2 7.44 11.28 -12.97
N CYS A 3 8.16 11.17 -14.08
CA CYS A 3 9.18 12.17 -14.47
C CYS A 3 8.61 13.56 -14.79
N LEU A 4 7.37 13.63 -15.29
CA LEU A 4 6.69 14.89 -15.56
C LEU A 4 6.10 15.48 -14.28
N LEU A 5 5.50 14.62 -13.46
CA LEU A 5 4.91 15.02 -12.18
C LEU A 5 5.98 15.57 -11.23
N LYS A 6 7.16 14.94 -11.17
CA LYS A 6 8.33 15.43 -10.42
C LYS A 6 8.87 16.76 -10.96
N ARG A 7 8.93 16.91 -12.29
CA ARG A 7 9.47 18.13 -12.92
C ARG A 7 8.58 19.35 -12.66
N GLU A 8 7.26 19.18 -12.72
CA GLU A 8 6.29 20.25 -12.54
C GLU A 8 5.79 20.36 -11.08
N TRP A 9 6.22 19.49 -10.16
CA TRP A 9 5.73 19.47 -8.77
C TRP A 9 5.84 20.84 -8.09
N GLY A 10 6.94 21.54 -8.33
CA GLY A 10 7.21 22.89 -7.80
C GLY A 10 6.26 23.97 -8.33
N SER A 11 5.73 23.82 -9.55
CA SER A 11 4.85 24.80 -10.21
C SER A 11 3.35 24.54 -9.95
N LEU A 12 2.99 23.36 -9.45
CA LEU A 12 1.60 23.01 -9.13
C LEU A 12 1.08 23.76 -7.91
N SER A 13 -0.20 24.14 -7.96
CA SER A 13 -0.94 24.64 -6.81
C SER A 13 -1.11 23.54 -5.75
N GLN A 14 -1.36 23.94 -4.49
CA GLN A 14 -1.55 22.98 -3.40
C GLN A 14 -2.72 22.02 -3.68
N GLN A 15 -3.80 22.52 -4.29
CA GLN A 15 -4.94 21.70 -4.68
C GLN A 15 -4.56 20.65 -5.74
N ALA A 16 -3.84 21.06 -6.79
CA ALA A 16 -3.38 20.13 -7.83
C ALA A 16 -2.42 19.07 -7.27
N ARG A 17 -1.59 19.41 -6.28
CA ARG A 17 -0.72 18.45 -5.59
C ARG A 17 -1.52 17.40 -4.81
N THR A 18 -2.59 17.79 -4.12
CA THR A 18 -3.47 16.86 -3.42
C THR A 18 -4.22 15.95 -4.40
N GLU A 19 -4.71 16.48 -5.52
CA GLU A 19 -5.38 15.68 -6.56
C GLU A 19 -4.44 14.68 -7.24
N CYS A 20 -3.17 15.07 -7.42
CA CYS A 20 -2.15 14.22 -8.02
C CYS A 20 -1.46 13.28 -7.03
N ALA A 21 -1.65 13.45 -5.72
CA ALA A 21 -0.97 12.67 -4.69
C ALA A 21 -1.25 11.15 -4.78
N PRO A 22 -2.47 10.65 -5.03
CA PRO A 22 -2.72 9.22 -5.19
C PRO A 22 -1.97 8.61 -6.38
N MET A 23 -1.91 9.33 -7.50
CA MET A 23 -1.18 8.90 -8.70
C MET A 23 0.33 8.93 -8.48
N GLY A 24 0.84 9.97 -7.81
CA GLY A 24 2.24 10.08 -7.41
C GLY A 24 2.66 8.96 -6.46
N ALA A 25 1.84 8.68 -5.43
CA ALA A 25 2.07 7.59 -4.49
C ALA A 25 2.09 6.23 -5.19
N SER A 26 1.10 5.97 -6.05
CA SER A 26 1.02 4.73 -6.82
C SER A 26 2.20 4.55 -7.77
N SER A 27 2.68 5.63 -8.39
CA SER A 27 3.84 5.61 -9.28
C SER A 27 5.14 5.38 -8.50
N ALA A 28 5.31 6.08 -7.37
CA ALA A 28 6.47 5.93 -6.50
C ALA A 28 6.59 4.51 -5.96
N TRP A 29 5.46 3.91 -5.58
CA TRP A 29 5.39 2.52 -5.16
C TRP A 29 5.79 1.54 -6.27
N GLN A 30 5.22 1.66 -7.47
CA GLN A 30 5.56 0.80 -8.63
C GLN A 30 7.04 0.91 -9.03
N LEU A 31 7.65 2.09 -8.85
CA LEU A 31 9.06 2.32 -9.13
C LEU A 31 10.00 1.89 -7.98
N GLY A 32 9.45 1.45 -6.84
CA GLY A 32 10.23 1.09 -5.65
C GLY A 32 10.83 2.29 -4.90
N ASN A 33 10.42 3.52 -5.23
CA ASN A 33 10.92 4.76 -4.62
C ASN A 33 10.14 5.12 -3.35
N PHE A 34 10.43 4.42 -2.25
CA PHE A 34 9.75 4.62 -0.96
C PHE A 34 10.01 5.99 -0.31
N ASP A 35 11.12 6.65 -0.67
CA ASP A 35 11.43 8.00 -0.20
C ASP A 35 10.43 9.03 -0.75
N ASP A 36 10.18 8.99 -2.06
CA ASP A 36 9.20 9.84 -2.74
C ASP A 36 7.77 9.55 -2.25
N LEU A 37 7.46 8.28 -1.99
CA LEU A 37 6.17 7.84 -1.46
C LEU A 37 5.81 8.57 -0.15
N THR A 38 6.78 8.83 0.72
CA THR A 38 6.54 9.52 2.00
C THR A 38 6.06 10.97 1.79
N GLY A 39 6.55 11.65 0.76
CA GLY A 39 6.11 13.00 0.40
C GLY A 39 4.65 13.02 -0.07
N TYR A 40 4.26 12.02 -0.86
CA TYR A 40 2.88 11.90 -1.36
C TYR A 40 1.88 11.48 -0.27
N ILE A 41 2.26 10.57 0.63
CA ILE A 41 1.41 10.15 1.77
C ILE A 41 0.98 11.35 2.62
N GLY A 42 1.86 12.35 2.80
CA GLY A 42 1.53 13.56 3.55
C GLY A 42 0.44 14.43 2.92
N LEU A 43 0.13 14.22 1.64
CA LEU A 43 -0.87 14.97 0.88
C LEU A 43 -2.15 14.19 0.61
N LEU A 44 -2.16 12.88 0.91
CA LEU A 44 -3.36 12.06 0.79
C LEU A 44 -4.41 12.50 1.81
N GLN A 45 -5.68 12.31 1.44
CA GLN A 45 -6.77 12.51 2.38
C GLN A 45 -6.66 11.50 3.52
N PRO A 46 -6.62 11.97 4.78
CA PRO A 46 -6.43 11.08 5.93
C PRO A 46 -7.60 10.11 6.05
N HIS A 47 -7.31 8.89 6.53
CA HIS A 47 -8.30 7.83 6.76
C HIS A 47 -9.00 7.30 5.51
N THR A 48 -8.48 7.59 4.32
CA THR A 48 -8.89 6.90 3.09
C THR A 48 -8.20 5.54 2.97
N VAL A 49 -8.81 4.62 2.22
CA VAL A 49 -8.23 3.29 1.93
C VAL A 49 -6.82 3.41 1.34
N ASP A 50 -6.59 4.40 0.47
CA ASP A 50 -5.26 4.67 -0.11
C ASP A 50 -4.25 5.17 0.93
N ASP A 51 -4.63 6.16 1.75
CA ASP A 51 -3.74 6.72 2.79
C ASP A 51 -3.33 5.64 3.80
N CYS A 52 -4.29 4.90 4.35
CA CYS A 52 -4.00 3.87 5.33
C CYS A 52 -3.18 2.73 4.72
N PHE A 53 -3.44 2.34 3.45
CA PHE A 53 -2.65 1.32 2.75
C PHE A 53 -1.19 1.75 2.55
N PHE A 54 -0.93 2.95 2.01
CA PHE A 54 0.44 3.41 1.79
C PHE A 54 1.20 3.65 3.10
N ARG A 55 0.50 4.06 4.17
CA ARG A 55 1.07 4.14 5.52
C ARG A 55 1.43 2.78 6.09
N ALA A 56 0.57 1.78 5.93
CA ALA A 56 0.85 0.40 6.32
C ALA A 56 2.07 -0.14 5.58
N LEU A 57 2.11 0.03 4.26
CA LEU A 57 3.23 -0.37 3.39
C LEU A 57 4.56 0.23 3.89
N ARG A 58 4.59 1.54 4.17
CA ARG A 58 5.77 2.21 4.71
C ARG A 58 6.17 1.68 6.10
N CYS A 59 5.20 1.37 6.96
CA CYS A 59 5.47 0.81 8.29
C CYS A 59 6.09 -0.59 8.18
N VAL A 60 5.54 -1.45 7.33
CA VAL A 60 6.07 -2.78 7.04
C VAL A 60 7.48 -2.67 6.46
N HIS A 61 7.68 -1.78 5.48
CA HIS A 61 9.00 -1.53 4.87
C HIS A 61 10.05 -1.10 5.91
N SER A 62 9.71 -0.15 6.79
CA SER A 62 10.57 0.36 7.87
C SER A 62 10.71 -0.57 9.09
N GLY A 63 10.11 -1.77 9.07
CA GLY A 63 10.20 -2.75 10.16
C GLY A 63 9.34 -2.43 11.39
N ARG A 64 8.48 -1.41 11.31
CA ARG A 64 7.52 -1.05 12.38
C ARG A 64 6.26 -1.89 12.26
N LEU A 65 6.40 -3.19 12.51
CA LEU A 65 5.36 -4.20 12.26
C LEU A 65 4.07 -3.93 13.04
N ASP A 66 4.15 -3.64 14.35
CA ASP A 66 2.96 -3.40 15.19
C ASP A 66 2.13 -2.19 14.74
N ARG A 67 2.79 -1.18 14.18
CA ARG A 67 2.10 -0.01 13.60
C ARG A 67 1.53 -0.32 12.22
N GLY A 68 2.23 -1.14 11.44
CA GLY A 68 1.72 -1.64 10.16
C GLY A 68 0.43 -2.44 10.33
N GLU A 69 0.40 -3.34 11.31
CA GLU A 69 -0.76 -4.20 11.64
C GLU A 69 -2.01 -3.35 11.93
N LYS A 70 -1.89 -2.36 12.82
CA LYS A 70 -3.01 -1.43 13.12
C LYS A 70 -3.53 -0.68 11.90
N MET A 71 -2.63 -0.26 11.00
CA MET A 71 -3.05 0.43 9.78
C MET A 71 -3.73 -0.53 8.80
N LEU A 72 -3.34 -1.81 8.76
CA LEU A 72 -4.00 -2.83 7.94
C LEU A 72 -5.40 -3.16 8.48
N ASP A 73 -5.57 -3.24 9.80
CA ASP A 73 -6.88 -3.41 10.43
C ASP A 73 -7.83 -2.26 10.04
N GLU A 74 -7.35 -1.01 10.07
CA GLU A 74 -8.12 0.16 9.64
C GLU A 74 -8.49 0.09 8.15
N VAL A 75 -7.55 -0.30 7.27
CA VAL A 75 -7.83 -0.46 5.84
C VAL A 75 -8.88 -1.54 5.60
N ARG A 76 -8.79 -2.68 6.31
CA ARG A 76 -9.76 -3.78 6.18
C ARG A 76 -11.15 -3.34 6.58
N ALA A 77 -11.29 -2.68 7.73
CA ALA A 77 -12.58 -2.17 8.19
C ALA A 77 -13.20 -1.20 7.17
N ALA A 78 -12.38 -0.34 6.56
CA ALA A 78 -12.83 0.57 5.50
C ALA A 78 -13.25 -0.18 4.22
N LEU A 79 -12.46 -1.16 3.77
CA LEU A 79 -12.78 -1.97 2.59
C LEU A 79 -14.04 -2.81 2.78
N ASP A 80 -14.24 -3.42 3.96
CA ASP A 80 -15.44 -4.22 4.25
C ASP A 80 -16.71 -3.35 4.18
N ALA A 81 -16.62 -2.10 4.66
CA ALA A 81 -17.70 -1.12 4.59
C ALA A 81 -17.97 -0.62 3.16
N GLU A 82 -16.95 -0.56 2.29
CA GLU A 82 -17.09 -0.16 0.88
C GLU A 82 -17.56 -1.30 -0.03
N ILE A 83 -17.02 -2.51 0.13
CA ILE A 83 -17.30 -3.66 -0.75
C ILE A 83 -18.75 -4.12 -0.59
N THR A 84 -19.27 -4.15 0.63
CA THR A 84 -20.62 -4.64 0.94
C THR A 84 -21.73 -3.92 0.16
N PRO A 85 -21.80 -2.58 0.11
CA PRO A 85 -22.77 -1.87 -0.72
C PRO A 85 -22.47 -2.00 -2.22
N LEU A 86 -21.21 -1.89 -2.64
CA LEU A 86 -20.83 -1.96 -4.06
C LEU A 86 -21.22 -3.30 -4.70
N LEU A 87 -21.08 -4.41 -3.96
CA LEU A 87 -21.50 -5.74 -4.43
C LEU A 87 -23.00 -5.82 -4.72
N ARG A 88 -23.84 -5.07 -4.00
CA ARG A 88 -25.29 -5.01 -4.27
C ARG A 88 -25.61 -4.21 -5.54
N GLU A 89 -24.75 -3.26 -5.88
CA GLU A 89 -24.89 -2.41 -7.06
C GLU A 89 -24.30 -3.06 -8.33
N GLY A 90 -23.43 -4.05 -8.17
CA GLY A 90 -22.90 -4.89 -9.24
C GLY A 90 -21.43 -5.22 -9.07
N TYR A 91 -21.03 -6.42 -9.51
CA TYR A 91 -19.66 -6.90 -9.39
C TYR A 91 -18.62 -5.95 -10.01
N GLU A 92 -18.92 -5.36 -11.17
CA GLU A 92 -18.01 -4.43 -11.85
C GLU A 92 -17.62 -3.23 -10.98
N ARG A 93 -18.53 -2.76 -10.12
CA ARG A 93 -18.28 -1.63 -9.21
C ARG A 93 -17.50 -2.04 -7.96
N ALA A 94 -17.67 -3.28 -7.51
CA ALA A 94 -16.93 -3.83 -6.36
C ALA A 94 -15.52 -4.30 -6.74
N TYR A 95 -15.28 -4.63 -8.01
CA TYR A 95 -14.03 -5.24 -8.48
C TYR A 95 -12.77 -4.47 -8.07
N PRO A 96 -12.67 -3.14 -8.23
CA PRO A 96 -11.48 -2.40 -7.78
C PRO A 96 -11.21 -2.56 -6.28
N SER A 97 -12.25 -2.53 -5.45
CA SER A 97 -12.15 -2.70 -3.99
C SER A 97 -11.79 -4.15 -3.61
N ILE A 98 -12.24 -5.14 -4.38
CA ILE A 98 -11.84 -6.55 -4.21
C ILE A 98 -10.35 -6.73 -4.54
N VAL A 99 -9.85 -6.14 -5.63
CA VAL A 99 -8.42 -6.20 -5.97
C VAL A 99 -7.58 -5.52 -4.89
N LYS A 100 -8.02 -4.36 -4.40
CA LYS A 100 -7.44 -3.68 -3.23
C LYS A 100 -7.39 -4.59 -2.00
N SER A 101 -8.45 -5.34 -1.71
CA SER A 101 -8.48 -6.28 -0.58
C SER A 101 -7.43 -7.38 -0.71
N GLN A 102 -7.15 -7.83 -1.94
CA GLN A 102 -6.08 -8.79 -2.20
C GLN A 102 -4.70 -8.19 -1.91
N GLN A 103 -4.45 -6.94 -2.35
CA GLN A 103 -3.19 -6.24 -2.06
C GLN A 103 -2.97 -6.05 -0.55
N VAL A 104 -4.04 -5.82 0.21
CA VAL A 104 -3.99 -5.73 1.68
C VAL A 104 -3.64 -7.07 2.30
N ALA A 105 -4.28 -8.16 1.86
CA ALA A 105 -3.99 -9.51 2.34
C ALA A 105 -2.52 -9.92 2.04
N GLU A 106 -2.00 -9.56 0.87
CA GLU A 106 -0.59 -9.78 0.53
C GLU A 106 0.34 -9.02 1.47
N LEU A 107 0.01 -7.76 1.80
CA LEU A 107 0.76 -6.92 2.74
C LEU A 107 0.74 -7.49 4.18
N GLU A 108 -0.37 -8.05 4.63
CA GLU A 108 -0.49 -8.78 5.89
C GLU A 108 0.41 -10.01 5.92
N GLU A 109 0.46 -10.77 4.83
CA GLU A 109 1.29 -11.98 4.74
C GLU A 109 2.77 -11.66 4.90
N ALA A 110 3.30 -10.62 4.25
CA ALA A 110 4.71 -10.25 4.47
C ALA A 110 4.99 -9.65 5.83
N LEU A 111 4.03 -8.93 6.42
CA LEU A 111 4.16 -8.47 7.80
C LEU A 111 4.34 -9.67 8.73
N ASN A 112 3.46 -10.67 8.62
CA ASN A 112 3.50 -11.90 9.41
C ASN A 112 4.81 -12.67 9.17
N HIS A 113 5.24 -12.79 7.92
CA HIS A 113 6.50 -13.42 7.60
C HIS A 113 7.71 -12.71 8.23
N ARG A 114 7.77 -11.37 8.13
CA ARG A 114 8.82 -10.56 8.80
C ARG A 114 8.80 -10.73 10.32
N ARG A 115 7.61 -10.87 10.91
CA ARG A 115 7.45 -11.13 12.35
C ARG A 115 8.00 -12.51 12.73
N LEU A 116 7.68 -13.55 11.95
CA LEU A 116 8.19 -14.91 12.17
C LEU A 116 9.73 -14.99 12.02
N LEU A 117 10.30 -14.26 11.06
CA LEU A 117 11.75 -14.13 10.92
C LEU A 117 12.38 -13.44 12.14
N ARG A 118 11.77 -12.36 12.63
CA ARG A 118 12.24 -11.64 13.84
C ARG A 118 12.20 -12.53 15.08
N ASP A 119 11.16 -13.33 15.21
CA ASP A 119 10.92 -14.16 16.39
C ASP A 119 11.69 -15.51 16.31
N GLY A 120 12.49 -15.73 15.24
CA GLY A 120 13.36 -16.89 15.07
C GLY A 120 12.63 -18.19 14.70
N ALA A 121 11.34 -18.10 14.36
CA ALA A 121 10.49 -19.23 14.01
C ALA A 121 10.70 -19.72 12.56
N CYS A 122 11.25 -18.86 11.69
CA CYS A 122 11.61 -19.20 10.31
C CYS A 122 13.07 -18.82 10.03
N ALA A 123 13.78 -19.64 9.26
CA ALA A 123 15.18 -19.39 8.92
C ALA A 123 15.29 -18.30 7.84
N PRO A 124 16.16 -17.28 8.02
CA PRO A 124 16.42 -16.28 6.99
C PRO A 124 17.03 -16.94 5.75
N GLY A 125 16.54 -16.59 4.57
CA GLY A 125 16.90 -17.16 3.27
C GLY A 125 16.14 -18.44 2.91
N GLY A 126 15.08 -18.80 3.64
CA GLY A 126 14.23 -19.93 3.32
C GLY A 126 13.50 -19.79 1.98
N PRO A 127 13.02 -20.90 1.38
CA PRO A 127 12.26 -20.87 0.14
C PRO A 127 11.00 -19.99 0.24
N GLU A 128 10.41 -19.85 1.43
CA GLU A 128 9.29 -18.95 1.71
C GLU A 128 9.67 -17.47 1.62
N GLU A 129 10.84 -17.06 2.12
CA GLU A 129 11.31 -15.67 2.03
C GLU A 129 11.61 -15.28 0.59
N ILE A 130 12.21 -16.20 -0.18
CA ILE A 130 12.47 -16.01 -1.62
C ILE A 130 11.16 -15.98 -2.40
N ALA A 131 10.18 -16.81 -2.05
CA ALA A 131 8.87 -16.85 -2.68
C ALA A 131 8.07 -15.58 -2.39
N LEU A 132 8.04 -15.11 -1.14
CA LEU A 132 7.42 -13.84 -0.76
C LEU A 132 8.15 -12.67 -1.42
N GLY A 133 9.48 -12.67 -1.40
CA GLY A 133 10.29 -11.65 -2.08
C GLY A 133 9.98 -11.58 -3.57
N ARG A 134 9.90 -12.72 -4.28
CA ARG A 134 9.53 -12.78 -5.70
C ARG A 134 8.08 -12.42 -5.95
N MET A 135 7.14 -12.95 -5.17
CA MET A 135 5.72 -12.67 -5.31
C MET A 135 5.44 -11.17 -5.16
N TRP A 136 6.14 -10.52 -4.21
CA TRP A 136 6.08 -9.08 -4.03
C TRP A 136 6.76 -8.29 -5.14
N TYR A 137 7.91 -8.76 -5.64
CA TYR A 137 8.62 -8.09 -6.73
C TYR A 137 7.90 -8.21 -8.08
N ASP A 138 7.24 -9.34 -8.33
CA ASP A 138 6.59 -9.67 -9.60
C ASP A 138 5.17 -9.10 -9.69
N ARG A 139 4.46 -8.93 -8.56
CA ARG A 139 3.07 -8.47 -8.54
C ARG A 139 2.93 -6.95 -8.32
N LEU A 140 3.99 -6.29 -7.87
CA LEU A 140 4.00 -4.85 -7.54
C LEU A 140 4.90 -4.00 -8.45
N ARG A 141 5.33 -4.57 -9.59
CA ARG A 141 6.08 -3.88 -10.66
C ARG A 141 5.17 -3.53 -11.83
#